data_AF-A0A368H1Q4-F1
#
_entry.id   AF-A0A368H1Q4-F1
#
_cell.length_a   1.000
_cell.length_b   1.000
_cell.length_c   1.000
_cell.angle_alpha   90.00
_cell.angle_beta   90.00
_cell.angle_gamma   90.00
#
_symmetry.space_group_name_H-M   'P 1'
#
loop_
_entity.id
_entity.type
_entity.pdbx_description
1 polymer ?
#
loop_
_entity_poly.entity_id
_entity_poly.type
_entity_poly.pdbx_seq_one_letter_code
_entity_poly.pdbx_strand_id
1 'polypeptide(L)'
;LATIQKISVQSDLRASVLSTLCILLDVGTLIDLCEAGQPDKALSVSQQLRLIPLDLDQVPVREVIPDLCLHLMRCMVDAIHSVANPSPKYVKQVKAIVVYAATVNYKFPQHITSKLLQLQATVAV
;
A
#
# COMPACT_ATOMS: atom_id res chain seq x y z
N LEU A 1 8.46 6.54 -42.46
CA LEU A 1 8.18 5.49 -41.46
C LEU A 1 8.97 5.69 -40.16
N ALA A 2 10.30 5.84 -40.18
CA ALA A 2 11.12 6.05 -38.98
C ALA A 2 10.80 7.32 -38.14
N THR A 3 10.40 8.44 -38.78
CA THR A 3 10.08 9.70 -38.07
C THR A 3 8.78 9.62 -37.28
N ILE A 4 7.77 8.91 -37.78
CA ILE A 4 6.49 8.68 -37.09
C ILE A 4 6.73 7.78 -35.87
N GLN A 5 7.60 6.78 -36.00
CA GLN A 5 7.99 5.87 -34.93
C GLN A 5 8.79 6.57 -33.81
N LYS A 6 9.63 7.55 -34.16
CA LYS A 6 10.34 8.38 -33.15
C LYS A 6 9.40 9.28 -32.36
N ILE A 7 8.39 9.85 -33.02
CA ILE A 7 7.42 10.74 -32.36
C ILE A 7 6.53 9.94 -31.41
N SER A 8 6.05 8.75 -31.82
CA SER A 8 5.23 7.89 -30.96
C SER A 8 5.98 7.44 -29.70
N VAL A 9 7.24 7.01 -29.85
CA VAL A 9 8.10 6.59 -28.74
C VAL A 9 8.39 7.75 -27.77
N GLN A 10 8.55 8.97 -28.26
CA GLN A 10 8.73 10.15 -27.39
C GLN A 10 7.46 10.50 -26.60
N SER A 11 6.28 10.40 -27.20
CA SER A 11 5.00 10.58 -26.49
C SER A 11 4.76 9.47 -25.47
N ASP A 12 5.10 8.22 -25.80
CA ASP A 12 4.96 7.06 -24.90
C ASP A 12 5.92 7.17 -23.71
N LEU A 13 7.16 7.62 -23.94
CA LEU A 13 8.13 7.89 -22.89
C LEU A 13 7.64 9.01 -21.95
N ARG A 14 7.12 10.12 -22.50
CA ARG A 14 6.56 11.21 -21.69
C ARG A 14 5.37 10.75 -20.86
N ALA A 15 4.48 9.94 -21.42
CA ALA A 15 3.35 9.37 -20.70
C ALA A 15 3.80 8.41 -19.59
N SER A 16 4.82 7.59 -19.84
CA SER A 16 5.41 6.68 -18.86
C SER A 16 6.10 7.42 -17.70
N VAL A 17 6.86 8.47 -18.00
CA VAL A 17 7.52 9.32 -16.99
C VAL A 17 6.48 10.04 -16.13
N LEU A 18 5.45 10.63 -16.76
CA LEU A 18 4.37 11.30 -16.03
C LEU A 18 3.61 10.32 -15.14
N SER A 19 3.28 9.13 -15.66
CA SER A 19 2.61 8.07 -14.89
C SER A 19 3.43 7.65 -13.66
N THR A 20 4.74 7.46 -13.85
CA THR A 20 5.67 7.13 -12.75
C THR A 20 5.72 8.24 -11.72
N LEU A 21 5.80 9.50 -12.17
CA LEU A 21 5.79 10.66 -11.28
C LEU A 21 4.49 10.74 -10.47
N CYS A 22 3.32 10.55 -11.10
CA CYS A 22 2.04 10.55 -10.40
C CYS A 22 1.99 9.45 -9.32
N ILE A 23 2.47 8.24 -9.64
CA ILE A 23 2.54 7.15 -8.65
C ILE A 23 3.43 7.54 -7.47
N LEU A 24 4.60 8.15 -7.72
CA LEU A 24 5.49 8.60 -6.64
C LEU A 24 4.85 9.69 -5.77
N LEU A 25 4.10 10.61 -6.37
CA LEU A 25 3.35 11.64 -5.64
C LEU A 25 2.22 11.03 -4.79
N ASP A 26 1.49 10.07 -5.33
CA ASP A 26 0.44 9.36 -4.60
C ASP A 26 1.03 8.54 -3.44
N VAL A 27 2.22 7.95 -3.61
CA VAL A 27 2.96 7.27 -2.55
C VAL A 27 3.39 8.24 -1.46
N GLY A 28 3.93 9.41 -1.82
CA GLY A 28 4.25 10.46 -0.84
C GLY A 28 3.02 10.92 -0.07
N THR A 29 1.92 11.17 -0.80
CA THR A 29 0.63 11.55 -0.21
C THR A 29 0.11 10.49 0.76
N LEU A 30 0.24 9.21 0.43
CA LEU A 30 -0.15 8.11 1.33
C LEU A 30 0.66 8.15 2.64
N ILE A 31 1.96 8.37 2.56
CA ILE A 31 2.84 8.45 3.74
C ILE A 31 2.43 9.64 4.60
N ASP A 32 2.26 10.83 4.00
CA ASP A 32 1.86 12.04 4.71
C ASP A 32 0.51 11.87 5.43
N LEU A 33 -0.46 11.20 4.78
CA LEU A 33 -1.76 10.91 5.38
C LEU A 33 -1.66 9.93 6.56
N CYS A 34 -0.75 8.96 6.48
CA CYS A 34 -0.49 8.04 7.59
C CYS A 34 0.12 8.78 8.78
N GLU A 35 1.13 9.62 8.54
CA GLU A 35 1.81 10.41 9.57
C GLU A 35 0.88 11.46 10.19
N ALA A 36 -0.02 12.05 9.40
CA ALA A 36 -1.02 13.00 9.87
C ALA A 36 -2.20 12.35 10.63
N GLY A 37 -2.20 11.03 10.82
CA GLY A 37 -3.27 10.31 11.52
C GLY A 37 -4.62 10.39 10.81
N GLN A 38 -4.62 10.37 9.47
CA GLN A 38 -5.84 10.41 8.64
C GLN A 38 -6.12 9.05 7.99
N PRO A 39 -6.49 8.01 8.79
CA PRO A 39 -6.55 6.62 8.34
C PRO A 39 -7.56 6.38 7.21
N ASP A 40 -8.67 7.13 7.19
CA ASP A 40 -9.69 7.00 6.15
C ASP A 40 -9.19 7.45 4.77
N LYS A 41 -8.47 8.57 4.73
CA LYS A 41 -7.89 9.08 3.49
C LYS A 41 -6.72 8.20 3.06
N ALA A 42 -5.86 7.80 4.00
CA ALA A 42 -4.75 6.89 3.72
C ALA A 42 -5.26 5.57 3.11
N LEU A 43 -6.30 4.98 3.69
CA LEU A 43 -6.91 3.76 3.16
C LEU A 43 -7.49 3.98 1.76
N SER A 44 -8.19 5.09 1.52
CA SER A 44 -8.74 5.42 0.19
C SER A 44 -7.65 5.57 -0.87
N VAL A 45 -6.54 6.26 -0.57
CA VAL A 45 -5.41 6.42 -1.51
C VAL A 45 -4.73 5.08 -1.76
N SER A 46 -4.53 4.26 -0.72
CA SER A 46 -3.93 2.92 -0.87
C SER A 46 -4.72 2.02 -1.82
N GLN A 47 -6.06 2.14 -1.81
CA GLN A 47 -6.94 1.39 -2.69
C GLN A 47 -6.79 1.79 -4.16
N GLN A 48 -6.54 3.07 -4.41
CA GLN A 48 -6.32 3.62 -5.75
C GLN A 48 -4.95 3.23 -6.30
N LEU A 49 -3.92 3.25 -5.46
CA LEU A 49 -2.54 2.91 -5.81
C LEU A 49 -2.36 1.45 -6.23
N ARG A 50 -3.11 0.53 -5.61
CA ARG A 50 -2.98 -0.94 -5.80
C ARG A 50 -1.56 -1.47 -5.57
N LEU A 51 -0.79 -0.78 -4.72
CA LEU A 51 0.56 -1.18 -4.27
C LEU A 51 0.54 -1.92 -2.93
N ILE A 52 -0.63 -2.04 -2.31
CA ILE A 52 -0.88 -2.69 -1.03
C ILE A 52 -2.03 -3.71 -1.23
N PRO A 53 -1.97 -4.90 -0.63
CA PRO A 53 -3.05 -5.88 -0.67
C PRO A 53 -4.33 -5.35 -0.01
N LEU A 54 -5.47 -5.44 -0.71
CA LEU A 54 -6.77 -4.95 -0.23
C LEU A 54 -7.73 -6.08 0.17
N ASP A 55 -7.59 -7.24 -0.48
CA ASP A 55 -8.37 -8.43 -0.24
C ASP A 55 -7.48 -9.68 -0.38
N LEU A 56 -7.90 -10.76 0.26
CA LEU A 56 -7.20 -12.05 0.27
C LEU A 56 -7.18 -12.73 -1.09
N ASP A 57 -8.19 -12.45 -1.93
CA ASP A 57 -8.39 -13.11 -3.23
C ASP A 57 -7.89 -12.26 -4.41
N GLN A 58 -7.52 -10.99 -4.17
CA GLN A 58 -7.03 -10.13 -5.23
C GLN A 58 -5.54 -10.34 -5.45
N VAL A 59 -5.18 -10.98 -6.57
CA VAL A 59 -3.79 -11.00 -7.05
C VAL A 59 -3.41 -9.56 -7.42
N PRO A 60 -2.38 -8.96 -6.80
CA PRO A 60 -2.05 -7.57 -7.07
C PRO A 60 -1.56 -7.43 -8.52
N VAL A 61 -2.16 -6.48 -9.23
CA VAL A 61 -1.84 -6.17 -10.64
C VAL A 61 -0.48 -5.45 -10.76
N ARG A 62 0.06 -4.98 -9.63
CA ARG A 62 1.33 -4.25 -9.51
C ARG A 62 2.20 -4.91 -8.44
N GLU A 63 3.50 -4.65 -8.49
CA GLU A 63 4.42 -5.09 -7.44
C GLU A 63 4.03 -4.43 -6.11
N VAL A 64 3.82 -5.27 -5.09
CA VAL A 64 3.49 -4.82 -3.73
C VAL A 64 4.76 -4.28 -3.08
N ILE A 65 4.65 -3.15 -2.38
CA ILE A 65 5.77 -2.50 -1.71
C ILE A 65 5.71 -2.79 -0.20
N PRO A 66 6.64 -3.62 0.35
CA PRO A 66 6.60 -4.02 1.75
C PRO A 66 6.58 -2.86 2.76
N ASP A 67 7.34 -1.80 2.50
CA ASP A 67 7.40 -0.62 3.37
C ASP A 67 6.09 0.17 3.43
N LEU A 68 5.34 0.19 2.32
CA LEU A 68 4.02 0.82 2.28
C LEU A 68 2.98 -0.02 3.00
N CYS A 69 3.06 -1.36 2.91
CA CYS A 69 2.26 -2.25 3.75
C CYS A 69 2.50 -1.99 5.23
N LEU A 70 3.76 -1.85 5.64
CA LEU A 70 4.11 -1.57 7.04
C LEU A 70 3.61 -0.20 7.51
N HIS A 71 3.78 0.86 6.69
CA HIS A 71 3.27 2.19 7.01
C HIS A 71 1.76 2.22 7.16
N LEU A 72 1.02 1.66 6.20
CA LEU A 72 -0.43 1.62 6.27
C LEU A 72 -0.89 0.79 7.47
N MET A 73 -0.27 -0.36 7.72
CA MET A 73 -0.64 -1.22 8.86
C MET A 73 -0.48 -0.48 10.19
N ARG A 74 0.61 0.27 10.39
CA ARG A 74 0.77 1.11 11.59
C ARG A 74 -0.35 2.12 11.73
N CYS A 75 -0.64 2.87 10.66
CA CYS A 75 -1.74 3.84 10.65
C CYS A 75 -3.09 3.20 11.02
N MET A 76 -3.37 1.99 10.52
CA MET A 76 -4.58 1.25 10.87
C MET A 76 -4.59 0.80 12.34
N VAL A 77 -3.47 0.29 12.85
CA VAL A 77 -3.32 -0.16 14.23
C VAL A 77 -3.49 1.01 15.20
N ASP A 78 -2.83 2.14 14.93
CA ASP A 78 -2.95 3.36 15.73
C ASP A 78 -4.41 3.85 15.74
N ALA A 79 -5.07 3.85 14.58
CA ALA A 79 -6.48 4.18 14.49
C ALA A 79 -7.37 3.23 15.29
N ILE A 80 -7.05 1.92 15.29
CA ILE A 80 -7.78 0.92 16.07
C ILE A 80 -7.65 1.17 17.58
N HIS A 81 -6.45 1.50 18.06
CA HIS A 81 -6.21 1.77 19.47
C HIS A 81 -6.72 3.14 19.93
N SER A 82 -6.89 4.10 19.01
CA SER A 82 -7.33 5.46 19.34
C SER A 82 -8.80 5.59 19.75
N VAL A 83 -9.65 4.61 19.41
CA VAL A 83 -11.11 4.67 19.64
C VAL A 83 -11.64 3.37 20.21
N ALA A 84 -12.66 3.45 21.07
CA ALA A 84 -13.27 2.27 21.71
C ALA A 84 -13.98 1.33 20.72
N ASN A 85 -14.51 1.88 19.62
CA ASN A 85 -15.21 1.13 18.57
C ASN A 85 -14.55 1.41 17.20
N PRO A 86 -13.44 0.72 16.90
CA PRO A 86 -12.69 0.95 15.67
C PRO A 86 -13.44 0.46 14.44
N SER A 87 -13.21 1.12 13.30
CA SER A 87 -13.87 0.74 12.06
C SER A 87 -13.43 -0.67 11.62
N PRO A 88 -14.35 -1.59 11.30
CA PRO A 88 -14.00 -2.97 10.93
C PRO A 88 -13.14 -3.03 9.66
N LYS A 89 -13.16 -1.98 8.83
CA LYS A 89 -12.33 -1.86 7.64
C LYS A 89 -10.83 -1.81 7.97
N TYR A 90 -10.45 -1.24 9.11
CA TYR A 90 -9.04 -1.19 9.55
C TYR A 90 -8.54 -2.59 9.92
N VAL A 91 -9.33 -3.33 10.70
CA VAL A 91 -9.02 -4.72 11.07
C VAL A 91 -8.96 -5.62 9.83
N LYS A 92 -9.87 -5.43 8.88
CA LYS A 92 -9.85 -6.15 7.60
C LYS A 92 -8.55 -5.86 6.83
N GLN A 93 -8.14 -4.60 6.75
CA GLN A 93 -6.92 -4.19 6.06
C GLN A 93 -5.66 -4.78 6.70
N VAL A 94 -5.57 -4.76 8.03
CA VAL A 94 -4.48 -5.39 8.81
C VAL A 94 -4.37 -6.88 8.48
N LYS A 95 -5.50 -7.60 8.46
CA LYS A 95 -5.53 -9.03 8.10
C LYS A 95 -5.09 -9.28 6.66
N ALA A 96 -5.55 -8.47 5.70
CA ALA A 96 -5.18 -8.61 4.30
C ALA A 96 -3.66 -8.48 4.08
N ILE A 97 -3.03 -7.50 4.73
CA ILE A 97 -1.59 -7.28 4.67
C ILE A 97 -0.81 -8.49 5.20
N VAL A 98 -1.21 -9.03 6.36
CA VAL A 98 -0.51 -10.17 6.96
C VAL A 98 -0.63 -11.41 6.09
N VAL A 99 -1.84 -11.75 5.64
CA VAL A 99 -2.04 -12.95 4.84
C VAL A 99 -1.26 -12.86 3.54
N TYR A 100 -1.20 -11.68 2.91
CA TYR A 100 -0.36 -11.48 1.75
C TYR A 100 1.13 -11.67 2.07
N ALA A 101 1.63 -11.05 3.14
CA ALA A 101 3.03 -11.20 3.53
C ALA A 101 3.39 -12.67 3.82
N ALA A 102 2.48 -13.44 4.44
CA ALA A 102 2.66 -14.85 4.74
C ALA A 102 2.61 -15.74 3.49
N THR A 103 1.75 -15.41 2.51
CA THR A 103 1.64 -16.17 1.25
C THR A 103 2.78 -15.89 0.28
N VAL A 104 3.39 -14.70 0.36
CA VAL A 104 4.46 -14.26 -0.56
C VAL A 104 5.78 -14.06 0.19
N ASN A 105 6.15 -15.06 0.99
CA ASN A 105 7.19 -14.99 2.03
C ASN A 105 8.61 -14.61 1.51
N TYR A 106 8.90 -14.78 0.21
CA TYR A 106 10.18 -14.41 -0.39
C TYR A 106 10.25 -12.96 -0.91
N LYS A 107 9.11 -12.26 -1.00
CA LYS A 107 9.07 -10.85 -1.45
C LYS A 107 9.15 -9.85 -0.30
N PHE A 108 8.88 -10.28 0.93
CA PHE A 108 8.94 -9.43 2.11
C PHE A 108 10.28 -9.63 2.82
N PRO A 109 11.04 -8.55 3.07
CA PRO A 109 12.22 -8.64 3.94
C PRO A 109 11.82 -9.17 5.33
N GLN A 110 12.63 -10.08 5.90
CA GLN A 110 12.32 -10.73 7.18
C GLN A 110 11.98 -9.75 8.32
N HIS A 111 12.70 -8.63 8.38
CA HIS A 111 12.47 -7.60 9.40
C HIS A 111 11.11 -6.89 9.24
N ILE A 112 10.58 -6.79 8.01
CA ILE A 112 9.23 -6.27 7.75
C ILE A 112 8.20 -7.29 8.19
N THR A 113 8.32 -8.55 7.77
CA THR A 113 7.39 -9.62 8.17
C THR A 113 7.28 -9.73 9.70
N SER A 114 8.40 -9.69 10.41
CA SER A 114 8.42 -9.68 11.88
C SER A 114 7.64 -8.50 12.47
N LYS A 115 7.86 -7.29 11.97
CA LYS A 115 7.13 -6.09 12.41
C LYS A 115 5.63 -6.17 12.12
N LEU A 116 5.23 -6.71 10.96
CA LEU A 116 3.82 -6.88 10.62
C LEU A 116 3.14 -7.85 11.61
N LEU A 117 3.77 -8.99 11.90
CA LEU A 117 3.23 -9.96 12.85
C LEU A 117 3.15 -9.39 14.28
N GLN A 118 4.17 -8.63 14.70
CA GLN A 118 4.14 -7.92 15.99
C GLN A 118 2.97 -6.94 16.07
N LEU A 119 2.77 -6.11 15.03
CA LEU A 119 1.65 -5.18 14.96
C LEU A 119 0.29 -5.89 14.99
N GLN A 120 0.14 -6.99 14.25
CA GLN A 120 -1.11 -7.76 14.26
C GLN A 120 -1.44 -8.30 15.66
N ALA A 121 -0.44 -8.78 16.39
CA ALA A 121 -0.64 -9.31 17.74
C ALA A 121 -1.20 -8.26 18.72
N THR A 122 -0.93 -6.97 18.48
CA THR A 122 -1.48 -5.88 19.31
C THR A 122 -2.96 -5.59 19.07
N VAL A 123 -3.54 -6.13 17.99
CA VAL A 123 -4.94 -5.93 17.58
C VAL A 123 -5.75 -7.22 17.70
N ALA A 124 -5.11 -8.39 17.76
CA ALA A 124 -5.75 -9.71 17.76
C ALA A 124 -6.35 -10.15 19.11
N VAL A 125 -6.83 -9.20 19.93
CA VAL A 125 -7.51 -9.47 21.21
C VAL A 125 -9.01 -9.48 21.02
#